data_AF-A0A449AWQ1-F1
#
_entry.id   AF-A0A449AWQ1-F1
#
_cell.length_a   1.000
_cell.length_b   1.000
_cell.length_c   1.000
_cell.angle_alpha   90.00
_cell.angle_beta   90.00
_cell.angle_gamma   90.00
#
_symmetry.space_group_name_H-M   'P 1'
#
loop_
_entity.id
_entity.type
_entity.pdbx_description
1 polymer ?
#
loop_
_entity_poly.entity_id
_entity_poly.type
_entity_poly.pdbx_seq_one_letter_code
_entity_poly.pdbx_strand_id
1 'polypeptide(L)'
;MKLTNKLRNWSLSRNYAQRKFMLIILATLIFFILAILIFEAISYSQYLVEDKRLILAKLIEENKSKEPGKQLATDDATVWALSPGYALKTIFYSLELSALGFMFVAFVFTIWILINLFTNKYNGDKYFRILYYTTTIAFALIFFTISVQPQPTYFARQKIEIIDGAKYSIDIKETIHVISYKWFWIALFGTFISLIISIVAKKKLGYLTKSKFLNTRFAETKKLKEQIRVIEEQ
;
A
#
# COMPACT_ATOMS: atom_id res chain seq x y z
N MET A 1 -42.57 -15.57 20.84
CA MET A 1 -41.19 -15.49 21.39
C MET A 1 -40.13 -16.36 20.66
N LYS A 2 -40.48 -17.49 20.01
CA LYS A 2 -39.49 -18.34 19.27
C LYS A 2 -39.04 -17.76 17.90
N LEU A 3 -39.92 -17.07 17.17
CA LEU A 3 -39.61 -16.51 15.84
C LEU A 3 -38.54 -15.41 15.87
N THR A 4 -38.61 -14.52 16.86
CA THR A 4 -37.64 -13.43 17.05
C THR A 4 -36.23 -13.96 17.36
N ASN A 5 -36.12 -15.08 18.09
CA ASN A 5 -34.84 -15.72 18.36
C ASN A 5 -34.23 -16.41 17.13
N LYS A 6 -35.05 -16.99 16.23
CA LYS A 6 -34.56 -17.63 14.99
C LYS A 6 -34.06 -16.59 13.98
N LEU A 7 -34.83 -15.51 13.78
CA LEU A 7 -34.45 -14.39 12.92
C LEU A 7 -33.18 -13.67 13.42
N ARG A 8 -33.07 -13.47 14.75
CA ARG A 8 -31.87 -12.89 15.38
C ARG A 8 -30.64 -13.78 15.18
N ASN A 9 -30.73 -15.08 15.42
CA ASN A 9 -29.62 -16.01 15.23
C ASN A 9 -29.17 -16.10 13.75
N TRP A 10 -30.11 -16.02 12.81
CA TRP A 10 -29.81 -15.99 11.37
C TRP A 10 -29.10 -14.69 10.93
N SER A 11 -29.52 -13.53 11.47
CA SER A 11 -28.83 -12.26 11.19
C SER A 11 -27.39 -12.22 11.72
N LEU A 12 -27.14 -12.84 12.88
CA LEU A 12 -25.83 -12.89 13.53
C LEU A 12 -24.84 -13.80 12.77
N SER A 13 -25.29 -14.98 12.31
CA SER A 13 -24.45 -15.87 11.50
C SER A 13 -24.11 -15.24 10.14
N ARG A 14 -25.07 -14.53 9.52
CA ARG A 14 -24.87 -13.79 8.27
C ARG A 14 -23.84 -12.66 8.43
N ASN A 15 -23.89 -11.89 9.52
CA ASN A 15 -22.90 -10.85 9.81
C ASN A 15 -21.49 -11.42 10.02
N TYR A 16 -21.39 -12.58 10.67
CA TYR A 16 -20.10 -13.24 10.90
C TYR A 16 -19.47 -13.79 9.61
N ALA A 17 -20.27 -14.43 8.76
CA ALA A 17 -19.83 -14.87 7.43
C ALA A 17 -19.42 -13.69 6.55
N GLN A 18 -20.19 -12.59 6.58
CA GLN A 18 -19.86 -11.35 5.87
C GLN A 18 -18.51 -10.77 6.33
N ARG A 19 -18.22 -10.77 7.64
CA ARG A 19 -16.92 -10.29 8.15
C ARG A 19 -15.75 -11.13 7.62
N LYS A 20 -15.87 -12.46 7.66
CA LYS A 20 -14.85 -13.38 7.14
C LYS A 20 -14.62 -13.14 5.65
N PHE A 21 -15.69 -13.04 4.88
CA PHE A 21 -15.62 -12.78 3.45
C PHE A 21 -14.96 -11.44 3.14
N MET A 22 -15.33 -10.37 3.85
CA MET A 22 -14.71 -9.05 3.69
C MET A 22 -13.20 -9.07 4.02
N LEU A 23 -12.80 -9.81 5.06
CA LEU A 23 -11.40 -9.94 5.42
C LEU A 23 -10.60 -10.82 4.45
N ILE A 24 -11.23 -11.82 3.82
CA ILE A 24 -10.59 -12.58 2.72
C ILE A 24 -10.34 -11.66 1.53
N ILE A 25 -11.36 -10.88 1.11
CA ILE A 25 -11.20 -9.89 0.04
C ILE A 25 -10.09 -8.90 0.40
N LEU A 26 -10.06 -8.40 1.64
CA LEU A 26 -9.02 -7.50 2.12
C LEU A 26 -7.63 -8.12 2.02
N ALA A 27 -7.47 -9.38 2.45
CA ALA A 27 -6.19 -10.08 2.37
C ALA A 27 -5.73 -10.26 0.91
N THR A 28 -6.64 -10.66 0.02
CA THR A 28 -6.36 -10.79 -1.42
C THR A 28 -5.97 -9.45 -2.03
N LEU A 29 -6.68 -8.36 -1.70
CA LEU A 29 -6.38 -7.02 -2.19
C LEU A 29 -5.01 -6.53 -1.70
N ILE A 30 -4.71 -6.69 -0.41
CA ILE A 30 -3.39 -6.36 0.17
C ILE A 30 -2.28 -7.16 -0.52
N PHE A 31 -2.50 -8.44 -0.80
CA PHE A 31 -1.54 -9.28 -1.52
C PHE A 31 -1.26 -8.76 -2.93
N PHE A 32 -2.30 -8.37 -3.68
CA PHE A 32 -2.12 -7.75 -4.99
C PHE A 32 -1.36 -6.42 -4.92
N ILE A 33 -1.63 -5.57 -3.92
CA ILE A 33 -0.88 -4.33 -3.72
C ILE A 33 0.60 -4.63 -3.44
N LEU A 34 0.90 -5.60 -2.59
CA LEU A 34 2.29 -6.03 -2.33
C LEU A 34 2.99 -6.49 -3.62
N ALA A 35 2.32 -7.28 -4.45
CA ALA A 35 2.87 -7.71 -5.73
C ALA A 35 3.15 -6.52 -6.67
N ILE A 36 2.26 -5.52 -6.71
CA ILE A 36 2.45 -4.30 -7.48
C ILE A 36 3.68 -3.51 -6.98
N LEU A 37 3.82 -3.30 -5.67
CA LEU A 37 4.96 -2.57 -5.10
C LEU A 37 6.30 -3.27 -5.40
N ILE A 38 6.34 -4.60 -5.30
CA ILE A 38 7.53 -5.38 -5.69
C ILE A 38 7.83 -5.21 -7.18
N PHE A 39 6.80 -5.29 -8.03
CA PHE A 39 6.96 -5.11 -9.47
C PHE A 39 7.46 -3.71 -9.83
N GLU A 40 6.94 -2.65 -9.19
CA GLU A 40 7.39 -1.28 -9.39
C GLU A 40 8.83 -1.07 -8.91
N ALA A 41 9.23 -1.67 -7.77
CA ALA A 41 10.62 -1.62 -7.32
C ALA A 41 11.59 -2.25 -8.32
N ILE A 42 11.21 -3.38 -8.94
CA ILE A 42 11.99 -4.02 -10.01
C ILE A 42 12.01 -3.14 -11.26
N SER A 43 10.85 -2.62 -11.67
CA SER A 43 10.70 -1.76 -12.85
C SER A 43 11.53 -0.48 -12.73
N TYR A 44 11.55 0.14 -11.55
CA TYR A 44 12.39 1.30 -11.25
C TYR A 44 13.89 0.96 -11.34
N SER A 45 14.28 -0.21 -10.84
CA SER A 45 15.67 -0.68 -10.93
C SER A 45 16.11 -0.87 -12.38
N GLN A 46 15.26 -1.46 -13.21
CA GLN A 46 15.49 -1.63 -14.64
C GLN A 46 15.54 -0.28 -15.37
N TYR A 47 14.61 0.63 -15.06
CA TYR A 47 14.59 2.00 -15.58
C TYR A 47 15.93 2.71 -15.32
N LEU A 48 16.48 2.64 -14.11
CA LEU A 48 17.78 3.26 -13.81
C LEU A 48 18.91 2.66 -14.67
N VAL A 49 18.97 1.33 -14.81
CA VAL A 49 20.01 0.68 -15.63
C VAL A 49 19.91 1.13 -17.09
N GLU A 50 18.70 1.18 -17.64
CA GLU A 50 18.46 1.63 -19.01
C GLU A 50 18.76 3.11 -19.20
N ASP A 51 18.33 3.96 -18.28
CA ASP A 51 18.56 5.40 -18.32
C ASP A 51 20.07 5.71 -18.28
N LYS A 52 20.84 5.05 -17.41
CA LYS A 52 22.31 5.13 -17.41
C LYS A 52 22.90 4.71 -18.76
N ARG A 53 22.44 3.59 -19.32
CA ARG A 53 22.93 3.08 -20.61
C ARG A 53 22.66 4.08 -21.75
N LEU A 54 21.47 4.67 -21.79
CA LEU A 54 21.07 5.61 -22.83
C LEU A 54 21.85 6.94 -22.73
N ILE A 55 22.04 7.46 -21.52
CA ILE A 55 22.86 8.65 -21.27
C ILE A 55 24.29 8.41 -21.77
N LEU A 56 24.92 7.29 -21.37
CA LEU A 56 26.29 6.97 -21.79
C LEU A 56 26.40 6.79 -23.31
N ALA A 57 25.42 6.15 -23.95
CA ALA A 57 25.40 5.99 -25.41
C ALA A 57 25.34 7.33 -26.15
N LYS A 58 24.46 8.25 -25.71
CA LYS A 58 24.34 9.60 -26.28
C LYS A 58 25.60 10.44 -26.06
N LEU A 59 26.24 10.34 -24.89
CA LEU A 59 27.51 11.03 -24.60
C LEU A 59 28.66 10.52 -25.50
N ILE A 60 28.72 9.21 -25.79
CA ILE A 60 29.71 8.65 -26.72
C ILE A 60 29.45 9.12 -28.15
N GLU A 61 28.19 9.14 -28.59
CA GLU A 61 27.80 9.63 -29.93
C GLU A 61 28.21 11.10 -30.12
N GLU A 62 27.92 11.96 -29.14
CA GLU A 62 28.29 13.38 -29.19
C GLU A 62 29.82 13.58 -29.22
N ASN A 63 30.57 12.79 -28.45
CA ASN A 63 32.03 12.88 -28.45
C ASN A 63 32.66 12.39 -29.75
N LYS A 64 32.08 11.40 -30.44
CA LYS A 64 32.54 11.03 -31.79
C LYS A 64 32.39 12.16 -32.81
N SER A 65 31.48 13.11 -32.56
CA SER A 65 31.26 14.28 -33.40
C SER A 65 32.11 15.51 -33.03
N LYS A 66 32.82 15.49 -31.90
CA LYS A 66 33.71 16.57 -31.43
C LYS A 66 35.17 16.08 -31.45
N GLU A 67 36.13 17.01 -31.59
CA GLU A 67 37.55 16.67 -31.80
C GLU A 67 38.12 15.63 -30.80
N PRO A 68 39.02 14.74 -31.27
CA PRO A 68 39.60 13.68 -30.44
C PRO A 68 40.53 14.28 -29.39
N GLY A 69 40.10 14.35 -28.13
CA GLY A 69 40.97 14.81 -27.03
C GLY A 69 40.28 15.13 -25.71
N LYS A 70 38.96 15.41 -25.70
CA LYS A 70 38.20 15.53 -24.46
C LYS A 70 37.73 14.14 -24.01
N GLN A 71 38.51 13.49 -23.16
CA GLN A 71 37.99 12.40 -22.33
C GLN A 71 36.89 12.98 -21.43
N LEU A 72 35.64 12.71 -21.78
CA LEU A 72 34.55 12.93 -20.85
C LEU A 72 34.76 11.96 -19.69
N ALA A 73 34.78 12.47 -18.47
CA ALA A 73 34.67 11.62 -17.30
C ALA A 73 33.35 10.84 -17.43
N THR A 74 33.44 9.57 -17.84
CA THR A 74 32.40 8.55 -17.73
C THR A 74 32.18 8.17 -16.26
N ASP A 75 32.28 9.14 -15.38
CA ASP A 75 32.10 8.98 -13.95
C ASP A 75 30.61 8.99 -13.63
N ASP A 76 30.26 8.23 -12.61
CA ASP A 76 28.90 8.17 -12.06
C ASP A 76 28.37 9.57 -11.68
N ALA A 77 29.25 10.54 -11.44
CA ALA A 77 28.91 11.94 -11.19
C ALA A 77 28.19 12.62 -12.38
N THR A 78 28.59 12.31 -13.62
CA THR A 78 27.97 12.85 -14.83
C THR A 78 26.57 12.26 -15.03
N VAL A 79 26.39 10.98 -14.72
CA VAL A 79 25.08 10.32 -14.76
C VAL A 79 24.15 10.90 -13.69
N TRP A 80 24.67 11.18 -12.50
CA TRP A 80 23.91 11.76 -11.40
C TRP A 80 23.37 13.16 -11.72
N ALA A 81 24.13 13.97 -12.46
CA ALA A 81 23.71 15.30 -12.89
C ALA A 81 22.66 15.27 -14.03
N LEU A 82 22.68 14.24 -14.88
CA LEU A 82 21.84 14.16 -16.07
C LEU A 82 20.58 13.31 -15.90
N SER A 83 20.55 12.40 -14.92
CA SER A 83 19.40 11.54 -14.63
C SER A 83 18.67 11.97 -13.36
N PRO A 84 17.49 12.62 -13.47
CA PRO A 84 16.64 12.93 -12.31
C PRO A 84 16.25 11.68 -11.52
N GLY A 85 16.09 10.54 -12.19
CA GLY A 85 15.81 9.25 -11.55
C GLY A 85 16.96 8.76 -10.66
N TYR A 86 18.21 8.89 -11.10
CA TYR A 86 19.37 8.54 -10.26
C TYR A 86 19.50 9.44 -9.03
N ALA A 87 19.23 10.74 -9.19
CA ALA A 87 19.25 11.68 -8.07
C ALA A 87 18.20 11.33 -7.00
N LEU A 88 17.02 10.87 -7.42
CA LEU A 88 15.90 10.53 -6.54
C LEU A 88 15.89 9.08 -6.06
N LYS A 89 16.83 8.24 -6.52
CA LYS A 89 16.91 6.80 -6.24
C LYS A 89 16.73 6.46 -4.76
N THR A 90 17.49 7.12 -3.89
CA THR A 90 17.46 6.82 -2.45
C THR A 90 16.11 7.13 -1.85
N ILE A 91 15.54 8.30 -2.16
CA ILE A 91 14.23 8.72 -1.66
C ILE A 91 13.14 7.76 -2.15
N PHE A 92 13.17 7.40 -3.44
CA PHE A 92 12.24 6.45 -4.03
C PHE A 92 12.26 5.11 -3.30
N TYR A 93 13.43 4.46 -3.17
CA TYR A 93 13.51 3.17 -2.48
C TYR A 93 13.16 3.26 -0.99
N SER A 94 13.50 4.36 -0.31
CA SER A 94 13.13 4.54 1.10
C SER A 94 11.62 4.62 1.28
N LEU A 95 10.91 5.39 0.44
CA LEU A 95 9.45 5.50 0.48
C LEU A 95 8.80 4.16 0.12
N GLU A 96 9.28 3.52 -0.94
CA GLU A 96 8.75 2.27 -1.47
C GLU A 96 8.91 1.10 -0.48
N LEU A 97 10.12 0.93 0.06
CA LEU A 97 10.41 -0.12 1.04
C LEU A 97 9.61 0.09 2.32
N SER A 98 9.41 1.34 2.74
CA SER A 98 8.57 1.68 3.88
C SER A 98 7.11 1.32 3.61
N ALA A 99 6.57 1.69 2.44
CA ALA A 99 5.20 1.37 2.04
C ALA A 99 4.98 -0.15 2.01
N LEU A 100 5.92 -0.88 1.41
CA LEU A 100 5.92 -2.35 1.36
C LEU A 100 5.95 -2.94 2.77
N GLY A 101 6.81 -2.43 3.66
CA GLY A 101 6.87 -2.86 5.06
C GLY A 101 5.55 -2.67 5.80
N PHE A 102 4.92 -1.50 5.69
CA PHE A 102 3.62 -1.24 6.32
C PHE A 102 2.50 -2.11 5.74
N MET A 103 2.49 -2.34 4.43
CA MET A 103 1.53 -3.24 3.77
C MET A 103 1.75 -4.70 4.17
N PHE A 104 3.00 -5.13 4.34
CA PHE A 104 3.33 -6.47 4.81
C PHE A 104 2.84 -6.68 6.25
N VAL A 105 3.07 -5.71 7.14
CA VAL A 105 2.51 -5.74 8.50
C VAL A 105 0.98 -5.80 8.46
N ALA A 106 0.34 -5.00 7.61
CA ALA A 106 -1.12 -5.04 7.42
C ALA A 106 -1.60 -6.42 6.95
N PHE A 107 -0.87 -7.07 6.03
CA PHE A 107 -1.16 -8.41 5.56
C PHE A 107 -1.10 -9.43 6.70
N VAL A 108 0.00 -9.46 7.47
CA VAL A 108 0.19 -10.37 8.60
C VAL A 108 -0.94 -10.22 9.63
N PHE A 109 -1.31 -8.99 10.00
CA PHE A 109 -2.42 -8.77 10.93
C PHE A 109 -3.77 -9.20 10.35
N THR A 110 -4.00 -9.00 9.04
CA THR A 110 -5.23 -9.47 8.39
C THR A 110 -5.34 -10.99 8.45
N ILE A 111 -4.26 -11.71 8.15
CA ILE A 111 -4.19 -13.18 8.28
C ILE A 111 -4.39 -13.61 9.74
N TRP A 112 -3.74 -12.93 10.69
CA TRP A 112 -3.91 -13.21 12.11
C TRP A 112 -5.36 -13.08 12.57
N ILE A 113 -6.06 -12.01 12.15
CA ILE A 113 -7.49 -11.82 12.46
C ILE A 113 -8.32 -12.94 11.82
N LEU A 114 -8.05 -13.31 10.56
CA LEU A 114 -8.74 -14.40 9.89
C LEU A 114 -8.58 -15.73 10.65
N ILE A 115 -7.36 -16.10 11.03
CA ILE A 115 -7.09 -17.33 11.81
C ILE A 115 -7.89 -17.33 13.11
N ASN A 116 -7.90 -16.22 13.85
CA ASN A 116 -8.65 -16.11 15.10
C ASN A 116 -10.18 -16.19 14.90
N LEU A 117 -10.69 -15.65 13.80
CA LEU A 117 -12.10 -15.76 13.40
C LEU A 117 -12.46 -17.17 12.92
N PHE A 118 -11.57 -17.89 12.25
CA PHE A 118 -11.82 -19.27 11.84
C PHE A 118 -11.76 -20.24 13.02
N THR A 119 -10.86 -19.99 13.97
CA THR A 119 -10.73 -20.79 15.20
C THR A 119 -11.72 -20.39 16.31
N ASN A 120 -12.57 -19.37 16.07
CA ASN A 120 -13.51 -18.80 17.05
C ASN A 120 -12.86 -18.41 18.39
N LYS A 121 -11.54 -18.14 18.41
CA LYS A 121 -10.80 -17.78 19.62
C LYS A 121 -11.01 -16.32 20.01
N TYR A 122 -11.01 -15.43 19.01
CA TYR A 122 -11.05 -13.98 19.24
C TYR A 122 -11.59 -13.23 18.02
N ASN A 123 -12.27 -12.10 18.27
CA ASN A 123 -12.85 -11.26 17.22
C ASN A 123 -11.85 -10.36 16.47
N GLY A 124 -10.62 -10.24 16.95
CA GLY A 124 -9.57 -9.48 16.28
C GLY A 124 -9.65 -7.95 16.44
N ASP A 125 -10.55 -7.43 17.27
CA ASP A 125 -10.86 -5.98 17.32
C ASP A 125 -9.65 -5.10 17.70
N LYS A 126 -8.77 -5.59 18.57
CA LYS A 126 -7.52 -4.91 18.94
C LYS A 126 -6.61 -4.66 17.72
N TYR A 127 -6.62 -5.57 16.75
CA TYR A 127 -5.73 -5.52 15.59
C TYR A 127 -6.25 -4.61 14.46
N PHE A 128 -7.55 -4.28 14.45
CA PHE A 128 -8.09 -3.34 13.46
C PHE A 128 -7.49 -1.93 13.60
N ARG A 129 -7.15 -1.51 14.82
CA ARG A 129 -6.46 -0.23 15.02
C ARG A 129 -5.10 -0.21 14.31
N ILE A 130 -4.37 -1.32 14.39
CA ILE A 130 -3.08 -1.48 13.71
C ILE A 130 -3.30 -1.45 12.20
N LEU A 131 -4.27 -2.22 11.69
CA LEU A 131 -4.63 -2.21 10.26
C LEU A 131 -4.92 -0.81 9.74
N TYR A 132 -5.66 0.02 10.48
CA TYR A 132 -5.95 1.39 10.06
C TYR A 132 -4.69 2.24 9.97
N TYR A 133 -3.81 2.19 10.99
CA TYR A 133 -2.58 2.98 10.95
C TYR A 133 -1.64 2.50 9.83
N THR A 134 -1.40 1.20 9.72
CA THR A 134 -0.47 0.68 8.72
C THR A 134 -0.95 0.92 7.30
N THR A 135 -2.24 0.72 7.01
CA THR A 135 -2.80 1.02 5.67
C THR A 135 -2.84 2.52 5.37
N THR A 136 -3.13 3.38 6.36
CA THR A 136 -3.11 4.84 6.16
C THR A 136 -1.69 5.36 5.89
N ILE A 137 -0.70 4.87 6.66
CA ILE A 137 0.69 5.25 6.45
C ILE A 137 1.18 4.76 5.09
N ALA A 138 0.88 3.51 4.72
CA ALA A 138 1.21 2.99 3.38
C ALA A 138 0.56 3.82 2.26
N PHE A 139 -0.72 4.21 2.41
CA PHE A 139 -1.41 5.08 1.46
C PHE A 139 -0.68 6.42 1.29
N ALA A 140 -0.29 7.06 2.40
CA ALA A 140 0.45 8.32 2.36
C ALA A 140 1.83 8.16 1.72
N LEU A 141 2.56 7.09 2.04
CA LEU A 141 3.87 6.79 1.46
C LEU A 141 3.78 6.57 -0.05
N ILE A 142 2.81 5.79 -0.54
CA ILE A 142 2.58 5.58 -1.97
C ILE A 142 2.25 6.91 -2.67
N PHE A 143 1.43 7.76 -2.04
CA PHE A 143 1.14 9.09 -2.56
C PHE A 143 2.40 9.96 -2.68
N PHE A 144 3.28 9.93 -1.68
CA PHE A 144 4.56 10.63 -1.75
C PHE A 144 5.50 10.02 -2.78
N THR A 145 5.55 8.70 -2.95
CA THR A 145 6.31 8.05 -4.03
C THR A 145 5.88 8.58 -5.39
N ILE A 146 4.57 8.67 -5.64
CA ILE A 146 4.02 9.26 -6.88
C ILE A 146 4.40 10.74 -7.01
N SER A 147 4.33 11.49 -5.91
CA SER A 147 4.65 12.92 -5.92
C SER A 147 6.13 13.21 -6.20
N VAL A 148 7.02 12.26 -5.91
CA VAL A 148 8.46 12.31 -6.18
C VAL A 148 8.79 11.71 -7.56
N GLN A 149 7.81 11.51 -8.43
CA GLN A 149 8.05 11.01 -9.79
C GLN A 149 9.15 11.84 -10.47
N PRO A 150 10.23 11.21 -10.96
CA PRO A 150 11.32 11.94 -11.60
C PRO A 150 10.82 12.58 -12.90
N GLN A 151 11.36 13.75 -13.18
CA GLN A 151 11.15 14.37 -14.49
C GLN A 151 11.75 13.49 -15.60
N PRO A 152 11.20 13.57 -16.83
CA PRO A 152 11.80 12.91 -17.98
C PRO A 152 13.30 13.24 -18.11
N THR A 153 14.10 12.24 -18.49
CA THR A 153 15.51 12.47 -18.79
C THR A 153 15.62 13.19 -20.13
N TYR A 154 16.34 14.31 -20.18
CA TYR A 154 16.53 15.09 -21.40
C TYR A 154 18.00 15.11 -21.82
N PHE A 155 18.26 15.08 -23.14
CA PHE A 155 19.56 15.40 -23.72
C PHE A 155 19.47 16.73 -24.46
N ALA A 156 20.39 17.66 -24.21
CA ALA A 156 20.48 18.88 -25.00
C ALA A 156 21.36 18.61 -26.24
N ARG A 157 20.80 18.77 -27.44
CA ARG A 157 21.56 18.76 -28.69
C ARG A 157 21.54 20.15 -29.30
N GLN A 158 22.70 20.66 -29.69
CA GLN A 158 22.79 21.86 -30.51
C GLN A 158 22.39 21.53 -31.94
N LYS A 159 21.28 22.09 -32.40
CA LYS A 159 20.90 22.08 -33.80
C LYS A 159 21.30 23.42 -34.40
N ILE A 160 22.08 23.38 -35.47
CA ILE A 160 22.40 24.58 -36.23
C ILE A 160 21.26 24.78 -37.23
N GLU A 161 20.50 25.85 -37.07
CA GLU A 161 19.51 26.30 -38.04
C GLU A 161 20.02 27.54 -38.77
N ILE A 162 19.77 27.60 -40.08
CA ILE A 162 20.12 28.77 -40.89
C ILE A 162 18.83 29.56 -41.08
N ILE A 163 18.76 30.74 -40.47
CA ILE A 163 17.65 31.68 -40.61
C ILE A 163 18.24 32.95 -41.23
N ASP A 164 17.70 33.40 -42.36
CA ASP A 164 18.17 34.58 -43.10
C ASP A 164 19.69 34.60 -43.38
N GLY A 165 20.27 33.44 -43.68
CA GLY A 165 21.69 33.29 -43.99
C GLY A 165 22.63 33.33 -42.78
N ALA A 166 22.13 33.60 -41.58
CA ALA A 166 22.88 33.51 -40.34
C ALA A 166 22.70 32.13 -39.69
N LYS A 167 23.80 31.55 -39.19
CA LYS A 167 23.80 30.28 -38.46
C LYS A 167 23.46 30.54 -37.00
N TYR A 168 22.31 30.05 -36.55
CA TYR A 168 21.90 30.06 -35.15
C TYR A 168 22.10 28.67 -34.55
N SER A 169 22.74 28.59 -33.38
CA SER A 169 22.78 27.37 -32.59
C SER A 169 21.59 27.39 -31.63
N ILE A 170 20.67 26.44 -31.80
CA ILE A 170 19.48 26.27 -30.96
C ILE A 170 19.69 25.01 -30.12
N ASP A 171 19.60 25.14 -28.80
CA ASP A 171 19.62 24.00 -27.89
C ASP A 171 18.24 23.32 -27.89
N ILE A 172 18.16 22.13 -28.47
CA ILE A 172 16.95 21.30 -28.45
C ILE A 172 17.07 20.26 -27.34
N LYS A 173 16.10 20.24 -26.43
CA LYS A 173 15.97 19.18 -25.41
C LYS A 173 15.19 18.01 -25.99
N GLU A 174 15.87 16.91 -26.27
CA GLU A 174 15.25 15.65 -26.69
C GLU A 174 14.97 14.78 -25.46
N THR A 175 13.76 14.26 -25.35
CA THR A 175 13.41 13.32 -24.25
C THR A 175 14.03 11.96 -24.55
N ILE A 176 14.85 11.46 -23.62
CA ILE A 176 15.55 10.17 -23.76
C ILE A 176 14.70 9.04 -23.18
N HIS A 177 14.14 9.25 -21.98
CA HIS A 177 13.45 8.19 -21.25
C HIS A 177 12.43 8.75 -20.26
N VAL A 178 11.32 8.04 -20.08
CA VAL A 178 10.21 8.39 -19.17
C VAL A 178 9.77 7.13 -18.43
N ILE A 179 9.69 7.21 -17.10
CA ILE A 179 9.15 6.15 -16.27
C ILE A 179 7.63 6.24 -16.14
N SER A 180 6.95 5.09 -16.18
CA SER A 180 5.51 4.98 -16.01
C SER A 180 5.14 4.66 -14.55
N TYR A 181 4.29 5.48 -13.94
CA TYR A 181 3.79 5.31 -12.57
C TYR A 181 2.35 4.77 -12.52
N LYS A 182 1.88 4.15 -13.61
CA LYS A 182 0.49 3.68 -13.72
C LYS A 182 0.13 2.66 -12.63
N TRP A 183 1.04 1.76 -12.25
CA TRP A 183 0.73 0.77 -11.23
C TRP A 183 0.76 1.36 -9.82
N PHE A 184 1.58 2.38 -9.58
CA PHE A 184 1.47 3.16 -8.34
C PHE A 184 0.10 3.79 -8.13
N TRP A 185 -0.54 4.34 -9.16
CA TRP A 185 -1.91 4.85 -9.06
C TRP A 185 -2.92 3.75 -8.74
N ILE A 186 -2.76 2.56 -9.34
CA ILE A 186 -3.59 1.39 -9.04
C ILE A 186 -3.38 0.94 -7.59
N ALA A 187 -2.13 0.90 -7.11
CA ALA A 187 -1.79 0.57 -5.74
C ALA A 187 -2.38 1.59 -4.75
N LEU A 188 -2.29 2.90 -5.05
CA LEU A 188 -2.87 3.96 -4.23
C LEU A 188 -4.38 3.77 -4.07
N PHE A 189 -5.08 3.55 -5.18
CA PHE A 189 -6.52 3.31 -5.17
C PHE A 189 -6.89 2.00 -4.45
N GLY A 190 -6.13 0.93 -4.66
CA GLY A 190 -6.29 -0.33 -3.94
C GLY A 190 -6.09 -0.18 -2.44
N THR A 191 -5.13 0.64 -2.01
CA THR A 191 -4.86 0.90 -0.59
C THR A 191 -6.01 1.69 0.05
N PHE A 192 -6.58 2.65 -0.68
CA PHE A 192 -7.79 3.37 -0.25
C PHE A 192 -9.00 2.44 -0.11
N ILE A 193 -9.25 1.56 -1.08
CA ILE A 193 -10.31 0.55 -1.00
C ILE A 193 -10.08 -0.39 0.20
N SER A 194 -8.83 -0.82 0.42
CA SER A 194 -8.46 -1.67 1.56
C SER A 194 -8.84 -1.02 2.89
N LEU A 195 -8.61 0.29 3.02
CA LEU A 195 -9.00 1.06 4.19
C LEU A 195 -10.54 1.06 4.37
N ILE A 196 -11.31 1.31 3.31
CA ILE A 196 -12.79 1.26 3.37
C ILE A 196 -13.27 -0.13 3.79
N ILE A 197 -12.77 -1.20 3.16
CA ILE A 197 -13.15 -2.57 3.47
C ILE A 197 -12.82 -2.90 4.93
N SER A 198 -11.66 -2.49 5.44
CA SER A 198 -11.27 -2.72 6.82
C SER A 198 -12.21 -2.03 7.83
N ILE A 199 -12.72 -0.83 7.51
CA ILE A 199 -13.72 -0.12 8.33
C ILE A 199 -15.06 -0.86 8.29
N VAL A 200 -15.52 -1.26 7.10
CA VAL A 200 -16.79 -1.99 6.94
C VAL A 200 -16.73 -3.34 7.64
N ALA A 201 -15.62 -4.08 7.51
CA ALA A 201 -15.41 -5.36 8.17
C ALA A 201 -15.47 -5.26 9.71
N LYS A 202 -14.91 -4.18 10.28
CA LYS A 202 -15.01 -3.92 11.73
C LYS A 202 -16.45 -3.67 12.18
N LYS A 203 -17.28 -2.99 11.38
CA LYS A 203 -18.67 -2.70 11.74
C LYS A 203 -19.57 -3.95 11.78
N LYS A 204 -19.16 -5.07 11.17
CA LYS A 204 -19.96 -6.31 11.08
C LYS A 204 -19.85 -7.25 12.30
N LEU A 205 -19.68 -6.69 13.50
CA LEU A 205 -19.49 -7.41 14.77
C LEU A 205 -20.74 -8.18 15.23
N GLY A 206 -20.97 -9.38 14.68
CA GLY A 206 -22.06 -10.27 15.08
C GLY A 206 -21.78 -11.15 16.32
N TYR A 207 -20.62 -11.04 16.99
CA TYR A 207 -20.19 -12.04 17.98
C TYR A 207 -20.33 -11.65 19.46
N LEU A 208 -20.61 -10.39 19.81
CA LEU A 208 -20.56 -9.94 21.22
C LEU A 208 -21.88 -9.99 22.00
N THR A 209 -23.00 -10.46 21.43
CA THR A 209 -24.23 -10.69 22.22
C THR A 209 -24.36 -12.09 22.81
N LYS A 210 -23.34 -12.96 22.68
CA LYS A 210 -23.35 -14.32 23.25
C LYS A 210 -21.98 -14.76 23.79
N SER A 211 -21.30 -13.91 24.54
CA SER A 211 -20.41 -14.45 25.57
C SER A 211 -21.26 -15.37 26.46
N LYS A 212 -20.86 -16.64 26.61
CA LYS A 212 -21.52 -17.61 27.50
C LYS A 212 -21.62 -17.06 28.95
N PHE A 213 -20.74 -16.11 29.30
CA PHE A 213 -20.71 -15.37 30.56
C PHE A 213 -21.80 -14.29 30.72
N LEU A 214 -22.34 -13.73 29.62
CA LEU A 214 -23.39 -12.70 29.67
C LEU A 214 -24.80 -13.27 29.48
N ASN A 215 -24.92 -14.55 29.14
CA ASN A 215 -26.20 -15.24 28.91
C ASN A 215 -26.52 -16.29 29.99
N THR A 216 -25.72 -16.38 31.05
CA THR A 216 -26.16 -16.95 32.31
C THR A 216 -27.24 -16.03 32.86
N ARG A 217 -28.51 -16.43 32.73
CA ARG A 217 -29.57 -15.87 33.58
C ARG A 217 -29.06 -15.96 35.01
N PHE A 218 -29.13 -14.86 35.75
CA PHE A 218 -28.98 -14.92 37.21
C PHE A 218 -29.84 -16.08 37.70
N ALA A 219 -29.24 -17.02 38.45
CA ALA A 219 -29.99 -18.12 39.03
C ALA A 219 -31.19 -17.53 39.79
N GLU A 220 -32.35 -18.15 39.65
CA GLU A 220 -33.60 -17.64 40.19
C GLU A 220 -33.55 -17.69 41.73
N THR A 221 -33.11 -16.61 42.37
CA THR A 221 -32.82 -16.54 43.81
C THR A 221 -34.06 -16.39 44.69
N LYS A 222 -35.27 -16.36 44.12
CA LYS A 222 -36.52 -16.22 44.89
C LYS A 222 -36.68 -17.33 45.93
N LYS A 223 -36.51 -18.59 45.53
CA LYS A 223 -36.60 -19.73 46.47
C LYS A 223 -35.57 -19.66 47.59
N LEU A 224 -34.35 -19.22 47.28
CA LEU A 224 -33.28 -19.08 48.26
C LEU A 224 -33.57 -17.95 49.26
N LYS A 225 -34.11 -16.83 48.80
CA LYS A 225 -34.55 -15.71 49.66
C LYS A 225 -35.70 -16.12 50.57
N GLU A 226 -36.68 -16.87 50.07
CA GLU A 226 -37.78 -17.40 50.88
C GLU A 226 -37.26 -18.31 52.00
N GLN A 227 -36.31 -19.19 51.69
CA GLN A 227 -35.71 -20.11 52.67
C GLN A 227 -34.91 -19.37 53.75
N ILE A 228 -34.13 -18.35 53.37
CA ILE A 228 -33.38 -17.53 54.34
C ILE A 228 -34.33 -16.81 55.28
N ARG A 229 -35.41 -16.22 54.73
CA ARG A 229 -36.39 -15.49 55.53
C ARG A 229 -37.12 -16.37 56.55
N VAL A 230 -37.46 -17.61 56.19
CA VAL A 230 -38.09 -18.57 57.12
C VAL A 230 -37.14 -18.94 58.27
N ILE A 231 -35.83 -18.97 58.02
CA ILE A 231 -34.83 -19.26 59.06
C ILE A 231 -34.61 -18.03 59.97
N GLU A 232 -34.68 -16.81 59.43
CA GLU A 232 -34.55 -15.57 60.22
C GLU A 232 -35.81 -15.27 61.07
N GLU A 233 -36.98 -15.79 60.69
CA GLU A 233 -38.24 -15.63 61.42
C GLU A 233 -38.48 -16.74 62.48
N GLN A 234 -37.55 -17.70 62.64
CA GLN A 234 -37.54 -18.73 63.69
C GLN A 234 -36.60 -18.35 64.84
#